data_AF-A0A026WEE8-F1
#
_entry.id   AF-A0A026WEE8-F1
#
_cell.length_a   1.000
_cell.length_b   1.000
_cell.length_c   1.000
_cell.angle_alpha   90.00
_cell.angle_beta   90.00
_cell.angle_gamma   90.00
#
_symmetry.space_group_name_H-M   'P 1'
#
loop_
_entity.id
_entity.type
_entity.pdbx_description
1 polymer ?
#
loop_
_entity_poly.entity_id
_entity_poly.type
_entity_poly.pdbx_seq_one_letter_code
_entity_poly.pdbx_strand_id
1 'polypeptide(L)'
;MVNAQNYLQFLRDILPILLEDIDLNTRRRMWFQHDGAGPHYANIVRDYLNEYLTFRDVWIGRGSRVMWPARSPDLTSPDFYLWGYLKDVVYLCSMGETNDKRKHDGEDPSSV
;
A
#
# COMPACT_ATOMS: atom_id res chain seq x y z
N MET A 1 14.66 3.52 -0.55
CA MET A 1 14.30 2.83 -1.81
C MET A 1 13.98 1.37 -1.47
N VAL A 2 12.87 0.83 -1.97
CA VAL A 2 12.51 -0.58 -1.75
C VAL A 2 13.35 -1.47 -2.67
N ASN A 3 13.90 -2.55 -2.13
CA ASN A 3 14.65 -3.58 -2.85
C ASN A 3 14.12 -4.96 -2.46
N ALA A 4 14.55 -6.02 -3.15
CA ALA A 4 14.02 -7.36 -2.90
C ALA A 4 14.23 -7.81 -1.44
N GLN A 5 15.37 -7.45 -0.83
CA GLN A 5 15.73 -7.89 0.51
C GLN A 5 14.90 -7.22 1.60
N ASN A 6 14.75 -5.90 1.53
CA ASN A 6 13.94 -5.18 2.51
C ASN A 6 12.44 -5.47 2.33
N TYR A 7 12.00 -5.75 1.11
CA TYR A 7 10.64 -6.20 0.84
C TYR A 7 10.38 -7.59 1.44
N LEU A 8 11.29 -8.54 1.24
CA LEU A 8 11.19 -9.86 1.86
C LEU A 8 11.19 -9.75 3.40
N GLN A 9 12.06 -8.92 3.97
CA GLN A 9 12.08 -8.69 5.42
C GLN A 9 10.74 -8.14 5.91
N PHE A 10 10.14 -7.19 5.18
CA PHE A 10 8.81 -6.68 5.51
C PHE A 10 7.76 -7.79 5.49
N LEU A 11 7.72 -8.61 4.42
CA LEU A 11 6.77 -9.71 4.30
C LEU A 11 6.88 -10.74 5.43
N ARG A 12 8.11 -11.03 5.87
CA ARG A 12 8.38 -12.05 6.88
C ARG A 12 8.20 -11.55 8.31
N ASP A 13 8.70 -10.35 8.60
CA ASP A 13 8.89 -9.89 9.98
C ASP A 13 7.86 -8.85 10.40
N ILE A 14 7.28 -8.10 9.45
CA ILE A 14 6.37 -6.97 9.75
C ILE A 14 4.94 -7.30 9.40
N LEU A 15 4.69 -7.88 8.21
CA LEU A 15 3.34 -8.19 7.75
C LEU A 15 2.54 -9.08 8.74
N PRO A 16 3.13 -10.12 9.38
CA PRO A 16 2.37 -10.91 10.35
C PRO A 16 1.93 -10.12 11.59
N ILE A 17 2.73 -9.13 12.00
CA ILE A 17 2.42 -8.24 13.14
C ILE A 17 1.24 -7.33 12.75
N LEU A 18 1.25 -6.77 11.55
CA LEU A 18 0.14 -5.92 11.07
C LEU A 18 -1.19 -6.68 10.94
N LEU A 19 -1.15 -8.01 10.87
CA LEU A 19 -2.33 -8.88 10.77
C LEU A 19 -2.67 -9.56 12.11
N GLU A 20 -2.05 -9.15 13.24
CA GLU A 20 -2.22 -9.84 14.52
C GLU A 20 -3.65 -9.78 15.06
N ASP A 21 -4.32 -8.62 14.87
CA ASP A 21 -5.71 -8.38 15.27
C ASP A 21 -6.74 -9.12 14.42
N ILE A 22 -6.31 -9.73 13.32
CA ILE A 22 -7.17 -10.49 12.43
C ILE A 22 -7.25 -11.93 12.93
N ASP A 23 -8.46 -12.45 13.09
CA ASP A 23 -8.65 -13.82 13.54
C ASP A 23 -7.99 -14.84 12.59
N LEU A 24 -7.60 -15.98 13.16
CA LEU A 24 -6.87 -17.00 12.41
C LEU A 24 -7.66 -17.56 11.23
N ASN A 25 -9.00 -17.68 11.31
CA ASN A 25 -9.80 -18.24 10.21
C ASN A 25 -9.89 -17.28 9.04
N THR A 26 -9.90 -15.97 9.31
CA THR A 26 -9.84 -14.94 8.26
C THR A 26 -8.46 -14.89 7.64
N ARG A 27 -7.37 -14.82 8.43
CA ARG A 27 -5.99 -14.86 7.90
C ARG A 27 -5.73 -16.07 7.03
N ARG A 28 -6.30 -17.22 7.40
CA ARG A 28 -6.18 -18.48 6.66
C ARG A 28 -6.84 -18.47 5.28
N ARG A 29 -7.80 -17.57 5.03
CA ARG A 29 -8.56 -17.45 3.77
C ARG A 29 -8.24 -16.17 2.99
N MET A 30 -7.37 -15.32 3.53
CA MET A 30 -6.99 -14.07 2.90
C MET A 30 -6.19 -14.32 1.63
N TRP A 31 -6.48 -13.52 0.61
CA TRP A 31 -5.72 -13.46 -0.63
C TRP A 31 -4.73 -12.30 -0.55
N PHE A 32 -3.48 -12.58 -0.92
CA PHE A 32 -2.44 -11.56 -1.02
C PHE A 32 -2.25 -11.16 -2.48
N GLN A 33 -2.36 -9.88 -2.78
CA GLN A 33 -2.10 -9.34 -4.12
C GLN A 33 -0.99 -8.30 -4.03
N HIS A 34 -0.05 -8.37 -4.96
CA HIS A 34 0.95 -7.33 -5.17
C HIS A 34 1.20 -7.08 -6.66
N ASP A 35 1.78 -5.92 -6.97
CA ASP A 35 2.10 -5.54 -8.34
C ASP A 35 3.38 -6.21 -8.85
N GLY A 36 3.70 -5.98 -10.13
CA GLY A 36 4.88 -6.54 -10.78
C GLY A 36 6.17 -5.74 -10.59
N ALA A 37 6.28 -4.90 -9.55
CA ALA A 37 7.48 -4.08 -9.33
C ALA A 37 8.75 -4.96 -9.19
N GLY A 38 9.90 -4.42 -9.61
CA GLY A 38 11.18 -5.16 -9.62
C GLY A 38 11.51 -5.90 -8.31
N PRO A 39 11.42 -5.24 -7.14
CA PRO A 39 11.60 -5.89 -5.83
C PRO A 39 10.63 -7.04 -5.57
N HIS A 40 9.39 -6.95 -6.05
CA HIS A 40 8.32 -7.92 -5.80
C HIS A 40 8.45 -9.17 -6.70
N TYR A 41 9.10 -9.03 -7.86
CA TYR A 41 9.34 -10.13 -8.80
C TYR A 41 10.61 -10.95 -8.51
N ALA A 42 11.46 -10.50 -7.58
CA ALA A 42 12.71 -11.17 -7.26
C ALA A 42 12.49 -12.63 -6.81
N ASN A 43 13.41 -13.53 -7.17
CA ASN A 43 13.30 -14.95 -6.85
C ASN A 43 13.14 -15.19 -5.35
N ILE A 44 13.95 -14.53 -4.52
CA ILE A 44 13.88 -14.68 -3.04
C ILE A 44 12.50 -14.35 -2.46
N VAL A 45 11.79 -13.40 -3.08
CA VAL A 45 10.44 -12.99 -2.67
C VAL A 45 9.43 -14.03 -3.14
N ARG A 46 9.53 -14.45 -4.41
CA ARG A 46 8.64 -15.47 -4.96
C ARG A 46 8.81 -16.81 -4.27
N ASP A 47 10.03 -17.22 -3.94
CA ASP A 47 10.33 -18.46 -3.23
C ASP A 47 9.73 -18.42 -1.82
N TYR A 48 9.83 -17.29 -1.12
CA TYR A 48 9.17 -17.08 0.17
C TYR A 48 7.64 -17.13 0.05
N LEU A 49 7.05 -16.39 -0.90
CA LEU A 49 5.59 -16.43 -1.13
C LEU A 49 5.15 -17.83 -1.56
N ASN A 50 5.99 -18.56 -2.28
CA ASN A 50 5.75 -19.93 -2.65
C ASN A 50 5.73 -20.84 -1.41
N GLU A 51 6.76 -20.80 -0.60
CA GLU A 51 6.85 -21.64 0.61
C GLU A 51 5.76 -21.32 1.64
N TYR A 52 5.53 -20.03 1.93
CA TYR A 52 4.67 -19.61 3.04
C TYR A 52 3.20 -19.39 2.64
N LEU A 53 2.91 -19.02 1.39
CA LEU A 53 1.54 -18.76 0.92
C LEU A 53 1.01 -19.79 -0.09
N THR A 54 1.87 -20.65 -0.69
CA THR A 54 1.41 -21.67 -1.67
C THR A 54 0.94 -22.97 -1.05
N PHE A 55 1.15 -23.19 0.26
CA PHE A 55 0.36 -24.21 0.97
C PHE A 55 -1.17 -23.99 0.83
N ARG A 56 -1.59 -22.81 0.32
CA ARG A 56 -2.99 -22.44 0.14
C ARG A 56 -3.33 -21.86 -1.24
N ASP A 57 -2.35 -21.70 -2.16
CA ASP A 57 -2.53 -21.01 -3.46
C ASP A 57 -3.16 -19.59 -3.37
N VAL A 58 -2.97 -18.87 -2.26
CA VAL A 58 -3.70 -17.61 -1.97
C VAL A 58 -2.92 -16.33 -2.30
N TRP A 59 -2.06 -16.33 -3.32
CA TRP A 59 -1.40 -15.10 -3.74
C TRP A 59 -1.42 -14.84 -5.25
N ILE A 60 -1.55 -13.56 -5.59
CA ILE A 60 -1.77 -13.03 -6.93
C ILE A 60 -0.62 -12.07 -7.24
N GLY A 61 0.09 -12.35 -8.33
CA GLY A 61 1.23 -11.54 -8.72
C GLY A 61 1.92 -12.09 -9.95
N ARG A 62 3.02 -11.43 -10.33
CA ARG A 62 3.80 -11.87 -11.48
C ARG A 62 4.60 -13.13 -11.12
N GLY A 63 4.27 -14.25 -11.75
CA GLY A 63 4.91 -15.55 -11.51
C GLY A 63 4.26 -16.38 -10.40
N SER A 64 3.07 -16.00 -9.92
CA SER A 64 2.22 -16.88 -9.11
C SER A 64 1.37 -17.79 -10.00
N ARG A 65 0.66 -18.74 -9.39
CA ARG A 65 -0.32 -19.60 -10.08
C ARG A 65 -1.47 -18.78 -10.68
N VAL A 66 -1.92 -17.74 -9.97
CA VAL A 66 -2.92 -16.78 -10.48
C VAL A 66 -2.18 -15.56 -11.01
N MET A 67 -1.76 -15.66 -12.26
CA MET A 67 -0.94 -14.62 -12.89
C MET A 67 -1.65 -13.28 -12.93
N TRP A 68 -0.96 -12.25 -12.45
CA TRP A 68 -1.39 -10.88 -12.62
C TRP A 68 -0.77 -10.26 -13.90
N PRO A 69 -1.56 -9.58 -14.75
CA PRO A 69 -1.03 -8.93 -15.94
C PRO A 69 -0.02 -7.84 -15.60
N ALA A 70 1.01 -7.72 -16.44
CA ALA A 70 2.01 -6.69 -16.28
C ALA A 70 1.43 -5.31 -16.65
N ARG A 71 1.74 -4.29 -15.84
CA ARG A 71 1.31 -2.89 -16.04
C ARG A 71 -0.21 -2.70 -16.02
N SER A 72 -0.89 -3.34 -15.08
CA SER A 72 -2.33 -3.18 -14.86
C SER A 72 -2.64 -2.45 -13.55
N PRO A 73 -2.34 -1.13 -13.46
CA PRO A 73 -2.72 -0.31 -12.32
C PRO A 73 -4.25 -0.14 -12.20
N ASP A 74 -4.99 -0.35 -13.29
CA ASP A 74 -6.44 -0.38 -13.33
C ASP A 74 -7.04 -1.56 -12.56
N LEU A 75 -6.26 -2.60 -12.32
CA LEU A 75 -6.72 -3.81 -11.63
C LEU A 75 -6.27 -3.86 -10.16
N THR A 76 -5.28 -3.06 -9.76
CA THR A 76 -4.83 -2.99 -8.36
C THR A 76 -5.68 -1.96 -7.61
N SER A 77 -6.44 -2.40 -6.61
CA SER A 77 -7.30 -1.50 -5.81
C SER A 77 -6.58 -0.25 -5.29
N PRO A 78 -5.30 -0.33 -4.85
CA PRO A 78 -4.55 0.86 -4.46
C PRO A 78 -4.36 1.88 -5.58
N ASP A 79 -3.95 1.44 -6.77
CA ASP A 79 -3.65 2.33 -7.90
C ASP A 79 -4.92 2.83 -8.61
N PHE A 80 -5.96 1.99 -8.69
CA PHE A 80 -7.24 2.35 -9.29
C PHE A 80 -8.01 3.40 -8.46
N TYR A 81 -7.98 3.30 -7.13
CA TYR A 81 -8.85 4.11 -6.27
C TYR A 81 -8.13 4.77 -5.10
N LEU A 82 -7.47 3.98 -4.25
CA LEU A 82 -6.98 4.45 -2.94
C LEU A 82 -6.03 5.65 -3.06
N TRP A 83 -5.04 5.57 -3.95
CA TRP A 83 -4.05 6.63 -4.09
C TRP A 83 -4.62 7.92 -4.67
N GLY A 84 -5.65 7.84 -5.52
CA GLY A 84 -6.38 9.02 -5.99
C GLY A 84 -7.14 9.69 -4.85
N TYR A 85 -7.94 8.90 -4.13
CA TYR A 85 -8.71 9.37 -2.99
C TYR A 85 -7.82 9.98 -1.89
N LEU A 86 -6.72 9.31 -1.52
CA LEU A 86 -5.80 9.82 -0.49
C LEU A 86 -5.14 11.13 -0.90
N LYS A 87 -4.79 11.30 -2.18
CA LYS A 87 -4.26 12.57 -2.68
C LYS A 87 -5.29 13.68 -2.49
N ASP A 88 -6.53 13.46 -2.91
CA ASP A 88 -7.59 14.46 -2.79
C ASP A 88 -7.82 14.87 -1.33
N VAL A 89 -7.86 13.91 -0.40
CA VAL A 89 -7.98 14.16 1.05
C VAL A 89 -6.81 14.99 1.58
N VAL A 90 -5.57 14.62 1.24
CA VAL A 90 -4.37 15.35 1.68
C VAL A 90 -4.35 16.78 1.14
N TYR A 91 -4.74 16.97 -0.12
CA TYR A 91 -4.84 18.31 -0.72
C TYR A 91 -5.91 19.17 -0.04
N LEU A 92 -7.07 18.60 0.29
CA LEU A 92 -8.13 19.32 1.01
C LEU A 92 -7.70 19.70 2.44
N CYS A 93 -7.05 18.80 3.18
CA CYS A 93 -6.52 19.12 4.52
C CYS A 93 -5.48 20.24 4.47
N SER A 94 -4.54 20.19 3.51
CA SER A 94 -3.51 21.22 3.37
C SER A 94 -4.09 22.59 2.97
N MET A 95 -5.17 22.62 2.18
CA MET A 95 -5.90 23.85 1.86
C MET A 95 -6.67 24.42 3.06
N GLY A 96 -7.17 23.58 3.96
CA GLY A 96 -7.77 24.01 5.22
C GLY A 96 -6.76 24.73 6.13
N GLU A 97 -5.56 24.15 6.28
CA GLU A 97 -4.49 24.73 7.10
C GLU A 97 -3.92 26.04 6.53
N THR A 98 -3.88 26.20 5.20
CA THR A 98 -3.38 27.43 4.56
C THR A 98 -4.42 28.56 4.51
N ASN A 99 -5.72 28.22 4.47
CA ASN A 99 -6.79 29.22 4.58
C ASN A 99 -6.97 29.75 6.00
N ASP A 100 -6.61 28.97 7.02
CA ASP A 100 -6.62 29.42 8.42
C ASP A 100 -5.49 30.42 8.70
N LYS A 101 -4.28 30.17 8.16
CA LYS A 101 -3.14 31.10 8.29
C LYS A 101 -3.32 32.44 7.56
N ARG A 102 -4.14 32.50 6.51
CA ARG A 102 -4.44 33.76 5.81
C ARG A 102 -5.47 34.64 6.52
N LYS A 103 -6.16 34.13 7.55
CA LYS A 103 -7.13 34.92 8.32
C LYS A 103 -6.52 35.65 9.51
N HIS A 104 -5.26 35.38 9.88
CA HIS A 104 -4.63 36.00 11.05
C HIS A 104 -3.73 37.21 10.72
N ASP A 105 -3.41 37.44 9.45
CA ASP A 105 -2.41 38.44 9.03
C ASP A 105 -3.02 39.70 8.36
N GLY A 106 -4.34 39.93 8.49
CA GLY A 106 -5.00 41.03 7.79
C GLY A 106 -6.20 41.61 8.54
N GLU A 107 -5.94 42.40 9.58
CA GLU A 107 -6.75 43.58 9.95
C GLU A 107 -6.05 44.32 11.11
N ASP A 108 -5.35 45.42 10.81
CA ASP A 108 -5.15 46.51 11.77
C ASP A 108 -5.67 47.80 11.14
N PRO A 109 -6.88 48.25 11.52
CA PRO A 109 -7.35 49.58 11.16
C PRO A 109 -7.60 50.40 12.43
N SER A 110 -6.59 51.13 12.91
CA SER A 110 -6.84 52.47 13.47
C SER A 110 -5.59 53.32 13.54
N SER A 111 -5.31 54.03 12.45
CA SER A 111 -4.65 55.33 12.46
C SER A 111 -5.72 56.43 12.28
N VAL A 112 -6.31 56.91 13.37
CA VAL A 112 -6.81 58.29 13.56
C VAL A 112 -7.02 58.58 15.04
#